data_AF-A0A9X4IDH4-F1
#
_entry.id   AF-A0A9X4IDH4-F1
#
_cell.length_a   1.000
_cell.length_b   1.000
_cell.length_c   1.000
_cell.angle_alpha   90.00
_cell.angle_beta   90.00
_cell.angle_gamma   90.00
#
_symmetry.space_group_name_H-M   'P 1'
#
loop_
_entity.id
_entity.type
_entity.pdbx_description
1 polymer ?
#
loop_
_entity_poly.entity_id
_entity_poly.type
_entity_poly.pdbx_seq_one_letter_code
_entity_poly.pdbx_strand_id
1 'polypeptide(L)' 'MTTLDITRLSAQERLDLIGRLWDSLEAEDVRLTPAQQAELDRRLATFDEDIKSGLSWEEVEAELERRFP' A
#
# COMPACT_ATOMS: atom_id res chain seq x y z
N MET A 1 5.01 -17.78 -22.15
CA MET A 1 4.34 -17.03 -21.07
C MET A 1 2.85 -17.19 -21.25
N THR A 2 2.16 -17.78 -20.29
CA THR A 2 0.69 -17.83 -20.27
C THR A 2 0.18 -16.48 -19.81
N THR A 3 -0.56 -15.78 -20.66
CA THR A 3 -1.27 -14.56 -20.30
C THR A 3 -2.48 -14.93 -19.45
N LEU A 4 -2.56 -14.35 -18.26
CA LEU A 4 -3.70 -14.53 -17.35
C LEU A 4 -4.81 -13.56 -17.78
N ASP A 5 -5.96 -14.09 -18.21
CA ASP A 5 -7.10 -13.26 -18.61
C ASP A 5 -7.89 -12.81 -17.37
N ILE A 6 -7.48 -11.67 -16.81
CA ILE A 6 -8.11 -11.06 -15.62
C ILE A 6 -9.51 -10.50 -15.91
N THR A 7 -9.89 -10.35 -17.18
CA THR A 7 -11.19 -9.75 -17.53
C THR A 7 -12.36 -10.66 -17.15
N ARG A 8 -12.12 -11.97 -17.07
CA ARG A 8 -13.10 -12.99 -16.68
C ARG A 8 -13.32 -13.10 -15.17
N LEU A 9 -12.45 -12.49 -14.36
CA LEU A 9 -12.56 -12.46 -12.91
C LEU A 9 -13.61 -11.43 -12.49
N SER A 10 -14.44 -11.79 -11.52
CA SER A 10 -15.26 -10.85 -10.76
C SER A 10 -14.38 -9.84 -10.01
N ALA A 11 -14.98 -8.75 -9.52
CA ALA A 11 -14.25 -7.75 -8.75
C ALA A 11 -13.58 -8.36 -7.51
N GLN A 12 -14.27 -9.26 -6.79
CA GLN A 12 -13.72 -9.95 -5.62
C GLN A 12 -12.52 -10.82 -6.00
N GLU A 13 -12.64 -11.65 -7.04
CA GLU A 13 -11.53 -12.51 -7.47
C GLU A 13 -10.30 -11.72 -7.95
N ARG A 14 -10.52 -10.51 -8.49
CA ARG A 14 -9.41 -9.59 -8.82
C ARG A 14 -8.71 -9.07 -7.58
N LEU A 15 -9.47 -8.67 -6.56
CA LEU A 15 -8.89 -8.23 -5.28
C LEU A 15 -8.11 -9.37 -4.61
N ASP A 16 -8.66 -10.58 -4.59
CA ASP A 16 -7.99 -11.76 -4.03
C ASP A 16 -6.72 -12.11 -4.84
N LEU A 17 -6.75 -11.93 -6.17
CA LEU A 17 -5.56 -12.08 -6.99
C LEU A 17 -4.51 -11.00 -6.70
N ILE A 18 -4.91 -9.73 -6.55
CA ILE A 18 -4.00 -8.64 -6.17
C ILE A 18 -3.31 -8.98 -4.84
N GLY A 19 -4.06 -9.44 -3.82
CA GLY A 19 -3.49 -9.83 -2.53
C GLY A 19 -2.45 -10.95 -2.67
N ARG A 20 -2.78 -12.04 -3.38
CA ARG A 20 -1.84 -13.14 -3.59
C ARG A 20 -0.60 -12.75 -4.39
N LEU A 21 -0.76 -11.88 -5.38
CA LEU A 21 0.37 -11.35 -6.14
C LEU A 21 1.26 -10.48 -5.24
N TRP A 22 0.66 -9.68 -4.38
CA TRP A 22 1.38 -8.87 -3.41
C TRP A 22 2.19 -9.75 -2.43
N ASP A 23 1.56 -10.77 -1.87
CA ASP A 23 2.20 -11.73 -0.95
C ASP A 23 3.30 -12.57 -1.61
N SER A 24 3.33 -12.62 -2.95
CA SER A 24 4.34 -13.37 -3.71
C SER A 24 5.62 -12.59 -4.01
N LEU A 25 5.66 -11.30 -3.67
CA LEU A 25 6.83 -10.44 -3.88
C LEU A 25 7.69 -10.40 -2.62
N GLU A 26 9.00 -10.53 -2.80
CA GLU A 26 9.98 -10.34 -1.73
C GLU A 26 10.54 -8.91 -1.77
N ALA A 27 11.19 -8.47 -0.68
CA ALA A 27 11.78 -7.13 -0.61
C ALA A 27 12.83 -6.90 -1.71
N GLU A 28 13.57 -7.95 -2.08
CA GLU A 28 14.60 -7.92 -3.11
C GLU A 28 14.04 -7.75 -4.53
N ASP A 29 12.76 -8.08 -4.76
CA ASP A 29 12.09 -7.88 -6.04
C ASP A 29 11.80 -6.39 -6.30
N VAL A 30 11.80 -5.56 -5.25
CA VAL A 30 11.51 -4.13 -5.32
C VAL A 30 12.80 -3.33 -5.16
N ARG A 31 13.42 -2.97 -6.29
CA ARG A 31 14.62 -2.12 -6.29
C ARG A 31 14.27 -0.67 -6.05
N LEU A 32 14.73 -0.14 -4.92
CA LEU A 32 14.63 1.28 -4.60
C LEU A 32 15.77 2.07 -5.23
N THR A 33 15.46 3.28 -5.70
CA THR A 33 16.49 4.27 -6.02
C THR A 33 17.17 4.75 -4.73
N PRO A 34 18.42 5.24 -4.80
CA PRO A 34 19.09 5.79 -3.62
C PRO A 34 18.29 6.89 -2.91
N ALA A 35 17.56 7.71 -3.68
CA ALA A 35 16.71 8.77 -3.12
C ALA A 35 15.50 8.21 -2.36
N GLN A 36 14.87 7.13 -2.86
CA GLN A 36 13.77 6.47 -2.16
C GLN A 36 14.25 5.80 -0.87
N GLN A 37 15.40 5.12 -0.90
CA GLN A 37 15.98 4.51 0.30
C GLN A 37 16.26 5.56 1.37
N ALA A 38 16.92 6.67 0.99
CA ALA A 38 17.23 7.75 1.93
C ALA A 38 15.97 8.38 2.55
N GLU A 39 14.89 8.50 1.78
CA GLU A 39 13.62 9.02 2.30
C GLU A 39 12.94 8.04 3.27
N LEU A 40 12.97 6.74 2.99
CA LEU A 40 12.45 5.72 3.91
C LEU A 40 13.26 5.69 5.21
N ASP A 41 14.58 5.73 5.11
CA ASP A 41 15.48 5.76 6.28
C ASP A 41 15.20 7.01 7.13
N ARG A 42 15.02 8.18 6.50
CA ARG A 42 14.65 9.42 7.18
C ARG A 42 13.33 9.28 7.94
N ARG A 43 12.29 8.73 7.31
CA ARG A 43 10.96 8.56 7.93
C ARG A 43 10.95 7.54 9.06
N LEU A 44 11.70 6.44 8.90
CA LEU A 44 11.85 5.45 9.97
C LEU A 44 12.56 6.04 11.18
N ALA A 45 13.58 6.87 10.96
CA ALA A 45 14.30 7.54 12.04
C ALA A 45 13.45 8.56 12.82
N THR A 46 12.43 9.16 12.19
CA THR A 46 11.54 10.16 12.82
C THR A 46 10.18 9.61 13.21
N PHE A 47 9.91 8.32 12.96
CA PHE A 47 8.58 7.73 13.07
C PHE A 47 7.91 7.94 14.44
N ASP A 48 8.64 7.75 15.54
CA ASP A 48 8.10 7.89 16.90
C ASP A 48 7.59 9.30 17.22
N GLU A 49 8.18 10.33 16.61
CA GLU A 49 7.71 11.70 16.75
C GLU A 49 6.61 12.01 15.72
N ASP A 50 6.79 11.58 14.47
CA ASP A 50 5.84 11.82 13.39
C ASP A 50 4.46 11.20 13.69
N ILE A 51 4.44 9.99 14.27
CA ILE A 51 3.21 9.25 14.57
C ILE A 51 2.31 9.97 15.58
N LYS A 52 2.87 10.85 16.43
CA LYS A 52 2.09 11.66 17.37
C LYS A 52 1.16 12.67 16.67
N SER A 53 1.48 12.99 15.42
CA SER A 53 0.64 13.83 14.54
C SER A 53 -0.18 13.01 13.54
N GLY A 54 -0.09 11.68 13.59
CA GLY A 54 -0.84 10.78 12.73
C GLY A 54 -2.32 10.76 13.09
N LEU A 55 -3.15 10.44 12.10
CA LEU A 55 -4.56 10.13 12.28
C LEU A 55 -4.75 8.62 12.25
N SER A 56 -5.66 8.11 13.08
CA SER A 56 -6.14 6.74 12.98
C SER A 56 -6.88 6.52 11.66
N TRP A 57 -6.99 5.26 11.24
CA TRP A 57 -7.74 4.93 10.03
C TRP A 57 -9.20 5.34 10.15
N GLU A 58 -9.79 5.13 11.33
CA GLU A 58 -11.17 5.47 11.64
C GLU A 58 -11.43 6.99 11.51
N GLU A 59 -10.48 7.83 11.93
CA GLU A 59 -10.56 9.29 11.76
C GLU A 59 -10.51 9.70 10.28
N VAL A 60 -9.65 9.04 9.50
CA VAL A 60 -9.55 9.30 8.05
C VAL A 60 -10.82 8.87 7.34
N GLU A 61 -11.33 7.67 7.65
CA GLU A 61 -12.56 7.13 7.06
C GLU A 61 -13.75 8.05 7.34
N ALA A 62 -13.96 8.45 8.60
CA ALA A 62 -15.04 9.36 8.98
C ALA A 62 -14.95 10.72 8.26
N GLU A 63 -13.73 11.27 8.08
CA GLU A 63 -13.54 12.52 7.35
C GLU A 63 -13.81 12.36 5.85
N LEU A 64 -13.47 11.21 5.25
CA LEU A 64 -13.76 10.91 3.84
C LEU A 64 -15.26 10.77 3.60
N GLU A 65 -15.98 10.01 4.44
CA GLU A 65 -17.45 9.89 4.36
C GLU A 65 -18.13 11.26 4.48
N ARG A 66 -17.63 12.12 5.38
CA ARG A 66 -18.17 13.48 5.53
C ARG A 66 -17.92 14.37 4.31
N ARG A 67 -16.80 14.21 3.62
CA ARG A 67 -16.43 15.01 2.43
C ARG A 67 -17.08 14.50 1.15
N PHE A 68 -17.31 13.20 1.05
CA PHE A 68 -17.82 12.52 -0.13
C PHE A 68 -18.97 11.56 0.25
N PRO A 69 -20.17 12.10 0.51
CA PRO A 69 -21.33 11.29 0.90
C PRO A 69 -21.86 10.42 -0.24
#